data_AF-A0A9P6VKB1-F1
#
_entry.id   AF-A0A9P6VKB1-F1
#
_cell.length_a   1.000
_cell.length_b   1.000
_cell.length_c   1.000
_cell.angle_alpha   90.00
_cell.angle_beta   90.00
_cell.angle_gamma   90.00
#
_symmetry.space_group_name_H-M   'P 1'
#
loop_
_entity.id
_entity.type
_entity.pdbx_description
1 polymer ?
#
loop_
_entity_poly.entity_id
_entity_poly.type
_entity_poly.pdbx_seq_one_letter_code
_entity_poly.pdbx_strand_id
1 'polypeptide(L)'
;MDAFISRKKRRLSHESSSTRTPPPRIPTTSTPTPELEPEEESTDFKLAILSSLHPFTDQQILLDILLAHEGSEILNDRLSVLSVNLYLSNFYQSFQEIQASLQKGDYFTPLFPEDVAAHTPCSIIHNFLPAEEANSLLKELLGEATSFERMSFKLFDNVVQSPHTACFYVENYAEEEKQRTEYIYNGGHPAIHPQMRKTSPMVQKAVNSEIQKRIKTHYPGGEKLKFQSPHPWKPNAAFVNCYSGGAESVGYHSDQLTYLGPRSIIGSFSLGVAREFRVRKIIPQNSETKGKNKDDADAAGQIAIHLPHNSLLVMHAEMQEEWKHSIAPTQAIDPHPVAGNKRINITYRDYKENLHPKFTPKCRCGVPAVLRVVQRKKENWGRYFWMCHAGNVPEKEKEGCPFFEWAVFNEDGNPVWKKGGEKDDSLFIPYSIFAFSIPTFPNQTYFAHRTTVSNACKDQWTTTYELPSHSKGQHFS
;
A
#
# COMPACT_ATOMS: atom_id res chain seq x y z
N MET A 1 -44.32 23.47 23.29
CA MET A 1 -43.44 24.49 23.89
C MET A 1 -42.17 24.51 23.07
N ASP A 2 -42.12 25.52 22.19
CA ASP A 2 -41.01 26.26 21.56
C ASP A 2 -39.86 25.45 20.91
N ALA A 3 -39.67 25.36 19.59
CA ALA A 3 -39.73 26.27 18.43
C ALA A 3 -38.41 27.01 18.09
N PHE A 4 -37.80 26.57 16.97
CA PHE A 4 -37.20 27.31 15.84
C PHE A 4 -36.29 28.54 16.06
N ILE A 5 -35.21 28.63 15.25
CA ILE A 5 -35.07 29.63 14.16
C ILE A 5 -33.87 29.30 13.26
N SER A 6 -34.14 29.23 11.95
CA SER A 6 -33.20 29.25 10.83
C SER A 6 -33.16 30.67 10.23
N ARG A 7 -31.99 31.18 9.84
CA ARG A 7 -31.84 32.51 9.22
C ARG A 7 -31.49 32.40 7.72
N LYS A 8 -32.42 32.86 6.88
CA LYS A 8 -32.32 33.13 5.44
C LYS A 8 -32.03 34.63 5.25
N LYS A 9 -31.14 35.02 4.33
CA LYS A 9 -30.85 36.43 3.99
C LYS A 9 -31.52 36.81 2.66
N ARG A 10 -32.18 37.98 2.61
CA ARG A 10 -33.00 38.49 1.50
C ARG A 10 -32.38 39.74 0.88
N ARG A 11 -32.60 39.87 -0.43
CA ARG A 11 -32.25 40.91 -1.41
C ARG A 11 -32.94 42.26 -1.11
N LEU A 12 -32.30 43.39 -1.43
CA LEU A 12 -32.91 44.73 -1.44
C LEU A 12 -32.71 45.39 -2.81
N SER A 13 -33.73 46.15 -3.23
CA SER A 13 -33.89 46.93 -4.46
C SER A 13 -34.19 48.39 -4.11
N HIS A 14 -33.78 49.35 -4.94
CA HIS A 14 -34.28 50.73 -4.89
C HIS A 14 -34.26 51.38 -6.30
N GLU A 15 -35.41 51.91 -6.73
CA GLU A 15 -35.60 52.89 -7.83
C GLU A 15 -35.36 54.34 -7.29
N SER A 16 -35.13 55.43 -8.05
CA SER A 16 -35.92 56.00 -9.16
C SER A 16 -35.35 57.34 -9.72
N SER A 17 -35.86 57.76 -10.90
CA SER A 17 -36.03 59.13 -11.51
C SER A 17 -34.84 59.85 -12.21
N SER A 18 -34.81 60.01 -13.56
CA SER A 18 -35.44 61.02 -14.49
C SER A 18 -34.74 62.42 -14.46
N THR A 19 -34.44 63.21 -15.52
CA THR A 19 -35.02 63.50 -16.87
C THR A 19 -34.10 64.44 -17.70
N ARG A 20 -34.23 64.44 -19.06
CA ARG A 20 -34.22 65.55 -20.07
C ARG A 20 -33.38 65.37 -21.37
N THR A 21 -33.94 65.87 -22.47
CA THR A 21 -33.72 65.61 -23.92
C THR A 21 -33.04 66.80 -24.71
N PRO A 22 -32.69 66.69 -26.03
CA PRO A 22 -31.58 67.35 -26.79
C PRO A 22 -32.02 68.56 -27.68
N PRO A 23 -31.19 69.29 -28.52
CA PRO A 23 -30.62 68.90 -29.88
C PRO A 23 -29.37 69.78 -30.35
N PRO A 24 -28.97 70.05 -31.65
CA PRO A 24 -28.98 69.36 -32.99
C PRO A 24 -27.63 69.34 -33.84
N ARG A 25 -27.56 68.41 -34.83
CA ARG A 25 -26.91 68.25 -36.20
C ARG A 25 -25.56 68.91 -36.70
N ILE A 26 -24.57 68.03 -37.08
CA ILE A 26 -23.85 67.70 -38.40
C ILE A 26 -23.27 68.83 -39.32
N PRO A 27 -22.16 68.72 -40.14
CA PRO A 27 -21.26 67.58 -40.58
C PRO A 27 -19.71 67.84 -40.38
N THR A 28 -18.76 66.89 -40.49
CA THR A 28 -18.16 66.34 -41.74
C THR A 28 -17.14 65.19 -41.49
N THR A 29 -17.23 64.14 -42.33
CA THR A 29 -16.18 63.21 -42.84
C THR A 29 -15.05 62.69 -41.94
N SER A 30 -15.10 61.40 -41.60
CA SER A 30 -14.12 60.36 -42.01
C SER A 30 -14.58 58.98 -41.53
N THR A 31 -14.60 58.01 -42.44
CA THR A 31 -14.88 56.59 -42.15
C THR A 31 -13.68 55.98 -41.41
N PRO A 32 -13.90 55.17 -40.37
CA PRO A 32 -13.64 53.73 -40.54
C PRO A 32 -14.70 52.81 -39.88
N THR A 33 -14.81 51.63 -40.47
CA THR A 33 -15.41 50.36 -40.01
C THR A 33 -15.67 50.21 -38.50
N PRO A 34 -16.89 49.79 -38.07
CA PRO A 34 -17.08 49.27 -36.72
C PRO A 34 -16.63 47.81 -36.66
N GLU A 35 -15.68 47.59 -35.76
CA GLU A 35 -15.20 46.31 -35.26
C GLU A 35 -16.37 45.45 -34.76
N LEU A 36 -16.40 44.19 -35.17
CA LEU A 36 -17.13 43.14 -34.48
C LEU A 36 -16.45 42.94 -33.12
N GLU A 37 -17.14 43.28 -32.03
CA GLU A 37 -16.76 42.78 -30.71
C GLU A 37 -16.77 41.24 -30.77
N PRO A 38 -15.73 40.54 -30.27
CA PRO A 38 -15.77 39.09 -30.22
C PRO A 38 -16.84 38.68 -29.21
N GLU A 39 -17.87 37.99 -29.70
CA GLU A 39 -18.84 37.32 -28.83
C GLU A 39 -18.06 36.40 -27.89
N GLU A 40 -18.10 36.66 -26.58
CA GLU A 40 -17.54 35.74 -25.59
C GLU A 40 -18.28 34.39 -25.69
N GLU A 41 -17.69 33.43 -26.39
CA GLU A 41 -18.27 32.10 -26.53
C GLU A 41 -18.46 31.46 -25.14
N SER A 42 -19.66 30.91 -24.91
CA SER A 42 -20.02 30.24 -23.65
C SER A 42 -19.03 29.13 -23.29
N THR A 43 -18.72 28.98 -21.99
CA THR A 43 -17.85 27.91 -21.47
C THR A 43 -18.31 26.51 -21.91
N ASP A 44 -19.62 26.28 -22.04
CA ASP A 44 -20.18 25.02 -22.50
C ASP A 44 -19.84 24.73 -23.98
N PHE A 45 -19.77 25.78 -24.80
CA PHE A 45 -19.37 25.68 -26.21
C PHE A 45 -17.87 25.35 -26.33
N LYS A 46 -17.03 25.99 -25.51
CA LYS A 46 -15.58 25.71 -25.46
C LYS A 46 -15.29 24.29 -24.95
N LEU A 47 -16.04 23.81 -23.97
CA LEU A 47 -15.97 22.42 -23.50
C LEU A 47 -16.38 21.41 -24.57
N ALA A 48 -17.42 21.72 -25.35
CA ALA A 48 -17.86 20.87 -26.46
C ALA A 48 -16.80 20.76 -27.56
N ILE A 49 -16.14 21.88 -27.90
CA ILE A 49 -15.02 21.89 -28.84
C ILE A 49 -13.86 21.06 -28.31
N LEU A 50 -13.45 21.26 -27.06
CA LEU A 50 -12.36 20.50 -26.45
C LEU A 50 -12.68 19.01 -26.34
N SER A 51 -13.92 18.65 -26.02
CA SER A 51 -14.37 17.25 -25.97
C SER A 51 -14.36 16.59 -27.35
N SER A 52 -14.62 17.38 -28.41
CA SER A 52 -14.52 16.91 -29.81
C SER A 52 -13.07 16.71 -30.25
N LEU A 53 -12.16 17.62 -29.86
CA LEU A 53 -10.73 17.54 -30.18
C LEU A 53 -9.97 16.50 -29.32
N HIS A 54 -10.47 16.23 -28.11
CA HIS A 54 -9.87 15.31 -27.14
C HIS A 54 -10.88 14.28 -26.59
N PRO A 55 -11.43 13.38 -27.43
CA PRO A 55 -12.53 12.48 -27.07
C PRO A 55 -12.16 11.41 -26.03
N PHE A 56 -10.88 11.28 -25.66
CA PHE A 56 -10.39 10.34 -24.65
C PHE A 56 -10.00 11.01 -23.33
N THR A 57 -10.19 12.33 -23.21
CA THR A 57 -9.88 13.11 -22.00
C THR A 57 -11.15 13.36 -21.20
N ASP A 58 -11.08 13.20 -19.89
CA ASP A 58 -12.21 13.40 -19.00
C ASP A 58 -12.67 14.87 -19.01
N GLN A 59 -14.00 15.09 -18.96
CA GLN A 59 -14.59 16.41 -19.07
C GLN A 59 -14.18 17.35 -17.92
N GLN A 60 -13.91 16.81 -16.72
CA GLN A 60 -13.42 17.57 -15.58
C GLN A 60 -12.02 18.14 -15.87
N ILE A 61 -11.18 17.36 -16.52
CA ILE A 61 -9.82 17.76 -16.93
C ILE A 61 -9.89 18.86 -17.99
N LEU A 62 -10.81 18.75 -18.95
CA LEU A 62 -11.01 19.77 -19.98
C LEU A 62 -11.53 21.09 -19.39
N LEU A 63 -12.34 21.03 -18.33
CA LEU A 63 -12.81 22.19 -17.59
C LEU A 63 -11.69 22.87 -16.79
N ASP A 64 -10.84 22.09 -16.12
CA ASP A 64 -9.70 22.62 -15.37
C ASP A 64 -8.67 23.29 -16.30
N ILE A 65 -8.46 22.75 -17.50
CA ILE A 65 -7.62 23.35 -18.55
C ILE A 65 -8.21 24.70 -19.02
N LEU A 66 -9.52 24.78 -19.22
CA LEU A 66 -10.22 26.01 -19.59
C LEU A 66 -10.12 27.10 -18.51
N LEU A 67 -10.28 26.70 -17.25
CA LEU A 67 -10.16 27.60 -16.09
C LEU A 67 -8.73 28.13 -15.93
N ALA A 68 -7.72 27.28 -16.16
CA ALA A 68 -6.32 27.66 -16.06
C ALA A 68 -5.86 28.66 -17.13
N HIS A 69 -6.57 28.75 -18.26
CA HIS A 69 -6.25 29.68 -19.37
C HIS A 69 -7.23 30.85 -19.46
N GLU A 70 -7.97 31.14 -18.38
CA GLU A 70 -8.94 32.25 -18.30
C GLU A 70 -9.94 32.28 -19.46
N GLY A 71 -10.27 31.10 -20.02
CA GLY A 71 -11.17 30.99 -21.17
C GLY A 71 -10.61 31.50 -22.50
N SER A 72 -9.30 31.75 -22.62
CA SER A 72 -8.67 32.23 -23.86
C SER A 72 -8.57 31.13 -24.93
N GLU A 73 -8.95 31.47 -26.16
CA GLU A 73 -8.82 30.61 -27.36
C GLU A 73 -7.35 30.42 -27.74
N ILE A 74 -6.64 29.50 -27.08
CA ILE A 74 -5.41 28.93 -27.66
C ILE A 74 -5.78 27.65 -28.39
N LEU A 75 -6.66 27.79 -29.39
CA LEU A 75 -7.00 26.75 -30.36
C LEU A 75 -6.10 26.91 -31.59
N ASN A 76 -4.82 26.53 -31.43
CA ASN A 76 -3.98 26.26 -32.59
C ASN A 76 -3.28 24.91 -32.39
N ASP A 77 -3.51 24.02 -33.36
CA ASP A 77 -3.32 22.55 -33.35
C ASP A 77 -1.88 22.07 -33.07
N ARG A 78 -0.92 22.99 -32.92
CA ARG A 78 0.49 22.71 -32.60
C ARG A 78 0.93 23.16 -31.20
N LEU A 79 0.18 24.06 -30.57
CA LEU A 79 0.46 24.54 -29.22
C LEU A 79 -0.18 23.65 -28.16
N SER A 80 -1.30 22.96 -28.41
CA SER A 80 -1.97 22.13 -27.38
C SER A 80 -1.09 21.00 -26.84
N VAL A 81 -0.37 20.27 -27.69
CA VAL A 81 0.52 19.17 -27.25
C VAL A 81 1.75 19.71 -26.53
N LEU A 82 2.32 20.83 -26.99
CA LEU A 82 3.46 21.50 -26.35
C LEU A 82 3.06 22.15 -25.03
N SER A 83 1.87 22.75 -24.95
CA SER A 83 1.31 23.35 -23.73
C SER A 83 0.92 22.28 -22.71
N VAL A 84 0.34 21.15 -23.13
CA VAL A 84 0.08 20.01 -22.24
C VAL A 84 1.40 19.40 -21.75
N ASN A 85 2.41 19.25 -22.62
CA ASN A 85 3.73 18.76 -22.22
C ASN A 85 4.50 19.75 -21.34
N LEU A 86 4.36 21.06 -21.57
CA LEU A 86 4.99 22.12 -20.77
C LEU A 86 4.27 22.29 -19.43
N TYR A 87 2.94 22.12 -19.40
CA TYR A 87 2.15 22.05 -18.18
C TYR A 87 2.48 20.78 -17.41
N LEU A 88 2.61 19.62 -18.06
CA LEU A 88 3.11 18.39 -17.46
C LEU A 88 4.50 18.60 -16.90
N SER A 89 5.45 19.19 -17.64
CA SER A 89 6.82 19.41 -17.16
C SER A 89 6.89 20.42 -16.00
N ASN A 90 6.12 21.51 -16.06
CA ASN A 90 6.05 22.50 -14.98
C ASN A 90 5.29 21.93 -13.76
N PHE A 91 4.29 21.08 -13.98
CA PHE A 91 3.60 20.33 -12.95
C PHE A 91 4.55 19.31 -12.32
N TYR A 92 5.35 18.56 -13.09
CA TYR A 92 6.40 17.65 -12.61
C TYR A 92 7.50 18.37 -11.82
N GLN A 93 7.85 19.61 -12.19
CA GLN A 93 8.82 20.41 -11.45
C GLN A 93 8.22 20.93 -10.14
N SER A 94 6.96 21.39 -10.17
CA SER A 94 6.17 21.71 -8.97
C SER A 94 5.85 20.47 -8.11
N PHE A 95 5.80 19.27 -8.70
CA PHE A 95 5.49 18.00 -8.05
C PHE A 95 6.54 17.61 -7.02
N GLN A 96 7.82 17.72 -7.37
CA GLN A 96 8.92 17.44 -6.45
C GLN A 96 8.95 18.46 -5.30
N GLU A 97 8.56 19.71 -5.58
CA GLU A 97 8.44 20.77 -4.57
C GLU A 97 7.23 20.57 -3.65
N ILE A 98 6.10 20.09 -4.17
CA ILE A 98 4.90 19.73 -3.39
C ILE A 98 5.22 18.55 -2.48
N GLN A 99 5.82 17.47 -3.00
CA GLN A 99 6.20 16.32 -2.18
C GLN A 99 7.23 16.72 -1.09
N ALA A 100 8.16 17.62 -1.39
CA ALA A 100 9.14 18.13 -0.43
C ALA A 100 8.54 19.09 0.61
N SER A 101 7.35 19.65 0.36
CA SER A 101 6.65 20.59 1.25
C SER A 101 5.48 19.99 2.03
N LEU A 102 5.08 18.74 1.74
CA LEU A 102 4.05 18.01 2.50
C LEU A 102 4.44 17.95 3.99
N GLN A 103 3.55 18.43 4.84
CA GLN A 103 3.69 18.34 6.28
C GLN A 103 3.04 17.06 6.84
N LYS A 104 3.26 16.82 8.13
CA LYS A 104 2.74 15.66 8.84
C LYS A 104 1.21 15.61 8.74
N GLY A 105 0.69 14.56 8.10
CA GLY A 105 -0.75 14.32 7.94
C GLY A 105 -1.30 14.72 6.56
N ASP A 106 -0.49 15.39 5.75
CA ASP A 106 -0.87 15.72 4.37
C ASP A 106 -0.80 14.45 3.50
N TYR A 107 -1.78 14.32 2.61
CA TYR A 107 -1.83 13.27 1.60
C TYR A 107 -1.72 13.90 0.22
N PHE A 108 -0.90 13.29 -0.61
CA PHE A 108 -0.79 13.61 -2.02
C PHE A 108 -1.63 12.63 -2.83
N THR A 109 -2.44 13.14 -3.74
CA THR A 109 -3.25 12.31 -4.66
C THR A 109 -2.67 12.44 -6.06
N PRO A 110 -1.96 11.42 -6.58
CA PRO A 110 -1.49 11.42 -7.96
C PRO A 110 -2.69 11.47 -8.90
N LEU A 111 -2.64 12.34 -9.91
CA LEU A 111 -3.72 12.51 -10.87
C LEU A 111 -3.61 11.52 -12.03
N PHE A 112 -2.38 11.17 -12.42
CA PHE A 112 -2.12 10.30 -13.57
C PHE A 112 -1.46 8.96 -13.18
N PRO A 113 -1.71 7.86 -13.92
CA PRO A 113 -1.04 6.58 -13.72
C PRO A 113 0.50 6.66 -13.71
N GLU A 114 1.06 7.56 -14.52
CA GLU A 114 2.49 7.82 -14.62
C GLU A 114 3.03 8.40 -13.30
N ASP A 115 2.29 9.29 -12.64
CA ASP A 115 2.66 9.87 -11.35
C ASP A 115 2.68 8.79 -10.26
N VAL A 116 1.68 7.90 -10.26
CA VAL A 116 1.63 6.75 -9.36
C VAL A 116 2.89 5.90 -9.53
N ALA A 117 3.24 5.56 -10.78
CA ALA A 117 4.42 4.76 -11.08
C ALA A 117 5.74 5.44 -10.68
N ALA A 118 5.85 6.74 -10.91
CA ALA A 118 7.07 7.49 -10.61
C ALA A 118 7.32 7.65 -9.10
N HIS A 119 6.28 7.74 -8.28
CA HIS A 119 6.40 8.12 -6.87
C HIS A 119 6.08 7.00 -5.89
N THR A 120 5.56 5.89 -6.39
CA THR A 120 5.20 4.72 -5.58
C THR A 120 5.74 3.44 -6.23
N PRO A 121 5.82 2.34 -5.48
CA PRO A 121 6.07 1.02 -6.03
C PRO A 121 4.82 0.39 -6.66
N CYS A 122 3.90 1.20 -7.18
CA CYS A 122 2.67 0.74 -7.78
C CYS A 122 2.55 1.23 -9.22
N SER A 123 1.89 0.45 -10.09
CA SER A 123 1.36 0.96 -11.35
C SER A 123 -0.13 0.66 -11.45
N ILE A 124 -0.86 1.45 -12.22
CA ILE A 124 -2.31 1.34 -12.34
C ILE A 124 -2.74 1.28 -13.80
N ILE A 125 -3.72 0.43 -14.08
CA ILE A 125 -4.39 0.29 -15.37
C ILE A 125 -5.87 0.53 -15.11
N HIS A 126 -6.37 1.69 -15.54
CA HIS A 126 -7.79 2.02 -15.51
C HIS A 126 -8.53 1.34 -16.65
N ASN A 127 -9.85 1.13 -16.47
CA ASN A 127 -10.71 0.47 -17.45
C ASN A 127 -10.12 -0.85 -17.96
N PHE A 128 -9.57 -1.64 -17.03
CA PHE A 128 -8.73 -2.79 -17.32
C PHE A 128 -9.43 -3.85 -18.19
N LEU A 129 -10.67 -4.20 -17.86
CA LEU A 129 -11.50 -5.10 -18.65
C LEU A 129 -12.50 -4.33 -19.52
N PRO A 130 -13.03 -4.92 -20.59
CA PRO A 130 -14.24 -4.40 -21.22
C PRO A 130 -15.36 -4.22 -20.19
N ALA A 131 -16.13 -3.14 -20.30
CA ALA A 131 -17.11 -2.75 -19.28
C ALA A 131 -18.14 -3.86 -18.96
N GLU A 132 -18.56 -4.63 -19.97
CA GLU A 132 -19.48 -5.76 -19.78
C GLU A 132 -18.85 -6.91 -18.98
N GLU A 133 -17.57 -7.19 -19.20
CA GLU A 133 -16.84 -8.24 -18.47
C GLU A 133 -16.58 -7.81 -17.02
N ALA A 134 -16.18 -6.55 -16.80
CA ALA A 134 -16.01 -5.98 -15.46
C ALA A 134 -17.32 -6.03 -14.66
N ASN A 135 -18.44 -5.68 -15.29
CA ASN A 135 -19.76 -5.72 -14.66
C ASN A 135 -20.26 -7.16 -14.42
N SER A 136 -19.96 -8.09 -15.31
CA SER A 136 -20.32 -9.50 -15.14
C SER A 136 -19.57 -10.11 -13.95
N LEU A 137 -18.26 -9.88 -13.87
CA LEU A 137 -17.44 -10.29 -12.73
C LEU A 137 -17.91 -9.62 -11.43
N LEU A 138 -18.23 -8.33 -11.46
CA LEU A 138 -18.74 -7.62 -10.29
C LEU A 138 -20.07 -8.22 -9.79
N LYS A 139 -21.01 -8.54 -10.69
CA LYS A 139 -22.30 -9.14 -10.31
C LYS A 139 -22.13 -10.52 -9.68
N GLU A 140 -21.28 -11.38 -10.25
CA GLU A 140 -20.95 -12.70 -9.69
C GLU A 140 -20.42 -12.55 -8.25
N LEU A 141 -19.40 -11.71 -8.06
CA LEU A 141 -18.76 -11.50 -6.76
C LEU A 141 -19.66 -10.78 -5.75
N LEU A 142 -20.57 -9.91 -6.17
CA LEU A 142 -21.57 -9.32 -5.28
C LEU A 142 -22.56 -10.35 -4.75
N GLY A 143 -22.95 -11.33 -5.58
CA GLY A 143 -23.76 -12.46 -5.16
C GLY A 143 -23.05 -13.29 -4.09
N GLU A 144 -21.78 -13.63 -4.33
CA GLU A 144 -20.95 -14.40 -3.40
C GLU A 144 -20.59 -13.65 -2.13
N ALA A 145 -20.42 -12.32 -2.19
CA ALA A 145 -20.03 -11.50 -1.04
C ALA A 145 -21.01 -11.61 0.15
N THR A 146 -22.22 -12.11 -0.07
CA THR A 146 -23.19 -12.45 0.98
C THR A 146 -22.72 -13.59 1.90
N SER A 147 -21.83 -14.45 1.41
CA SER A 147 -21.23 -15.57 2.15
C SER A 147 -19.87 -15.24 2.78
N PHE A 148 -19.31 -14.05 2.51
CA PHE A 148 -17.99 -13.70 2.99
C PHE A 148 -17.98 -13.49 4.50
N GLU A 149 -16.89 -13.91 5.12
CA GLU A 149 -16.73 -13.82 6.56
C GLU A 149 -15.77 -12.68 6.94
N ARG A 150 -15.92 -12.18 8.15
CA ARG A 150 -14.95 -11.24 8.74
C ARG A 150 -13.93 -12.05 9.53
N MET A 151 -12.69 -12.06 9.05
CA MET A 151 -11.58 -12.75 9.72
C MET A 151 -11.31 -12.17 11.12
N SER A 152 -11.00 -13.03 12.08
CA SER A 152 -10.63 -12.64 13.45
C SER A 152 -9.17 -12.95 13.73
N PHE A 153 -8.49 -12.07 14.47
CA PHE A 153 -7.08 -12.21 14.83
C PHE A 153 -6.79 -11.57 16.19
N LYS A 154 -5.70 -11.98 16.85
CA LYS A 154 -5.28 -11.36 18.13
C LYS A 154 -4.34 -10.17 17.87
N LEU A 155 -4.70 -9.02 18.44
CA LEU A 155 -3.90 -7.79 18.46
C LEU A 155 -3.78 -7.29 19.90
N PHE A 156 -2.56 -7.28 20.45
CA PHE A 156 -2.29 -6.96 21.86
C PHE A 156 -3.16 -7.79 22.81
N ASP A 157 -3.19 -9.11 22.58
CA ASP A 157 -3.99 -10.11 23.31
C ASP A 157 -5.52 -9.97 23.21
N ASN A 158 -6.01 -8.94 22.53
CA ASN A 158 -7.43 -8.78 22.23
C ASN A 158 -7.78 -9.48 20.92
N VAL A 159 -8.82 -10.32 20.93
CA VAL A 159 -9.41 -10.84 19.70
C VAL A 159 -10.16 -9.69 19.03
N VAL A 160 -9.69 -9.30 17.86
CA VAL A 160 -10.32 -8.27 17.03
C VAL A 160 -10.79 -8.90 15.72
N GLN A 161 -11.76 -8.26 15.10
CA GLN A 161 -12.36 -8.71 13.86
C GLN A 161 -12.07 -7.70 12.76
N SER A 162 -11.81 -8.20 11.54
CA SER A 162 -11.63 -7.36 10.37
C SER A 162 -12.88 -6.50 10.14
N PRO A 163 -12.76 -5.20 9.87
CA PRO A 163 -13.91 -4.33 9.61
C PRO A 163 -14.53 -4.57 8.23
N HIS A 164 -13.92 -5.39 7.37
CA HIS A 164 -14.45 -5.80 6.06
C HIS A 164 -14.57 -7.33 5.98
N THR A 165 -15.39 -7.81 5.06
CA THR A 165 -15.57 -9.25 4.79
C THR A 165 -14.65 -9.71 3.67
N ALA A 166 -14.22 -10.96 3.70
CA ALA A 166 -13.36 -11.52 2.66
C ALA A 166 -13.61 -13.02 2.45
N CYS A 167 -13.16 -13.51 1.30
CA CYS A 167 -13.05 -14.92 0.97
C CYS A 167 -11.73 -15.19 0.25
N PHE A 168 -11.15 -16.38 0.46
CA PHE A 168 -9.90 -16.81 -0.14
C PHE A 168 -10.14 -17.91 -1.17
N TYR A 169 -9.57 -17.73 -2.36
CA TYR A 169 -9.71 -18.63 -3.51
C TYR A 169 -8.35 -19.10 -4.00
N VAL A 170 -8.36 -20.29 -4.62
CA VAL A 170 -7.17 -20.95 -5.17
C VAL A 170 -7.46 -21.53 -6.55
N GLU A 171 -6.46 -21.54 -7.43
CA GLU A 171 -6.66 -21.80 -8.85
C GLU A 171 -7.27 -23.17 -9.18
N ASN A 172 -6.88 -24.22 -8.44
CA ASN A 172 -7.38 -25.57 -8.67
C ASN A 172 -7.77 -26.33 -7.39
N TYR A 173 -8.62 -27.34 -7.56
CA TYR A 173 -9.17 -28.15 -6.47
C TYR A 173 -8.11 -28.98 -5.73
N ALA A 174 -7.04 -29.40 -6.44
CA ALA A 174 -5.92 -30.12 -5.84
C ALA A 174 -5.06 -29.20 -4.95
N GLU A 175 -4.96 -27.91 -5.30
CA GLU A 175 -4.39 -26.87 -4.48
C GLU A 175 -5.32 -26.48 -3.34
N GLU A 176 -6.64 -26.52 -3.53
CA GLU A 176 -7.63 -26.34 -2.46
C GLU A 176 -7.41 -27.35 -1.33
N GLU A 177 -7.25 -28.63 -1.66
CA GLU A 177 -7.02 -29.67 -0.65
C GLU A 177 -5.68 -29.48 0.08
N LYS A 178 -4.61 -29.11 -0.65
CA LYS A 178 -3.29 -28.79 -0.08
C LYS A 178 -3.31 -27.51 0.75
N GLN A 179 -4.03 -26.48 0.31
CA GLN A 179 -4.07 -25.18 0.97
C GLN A 179 -4.95 -25.20 2.22
N ARG A 180 -6.11 -25.86 2.15
CA ARG A 180 -7.05 -26.03 3.27
C ARG A 180 -6.44 -26.77 4.47
N THR A 181 -5.46 -27.63 4.23
CA THR A 181 -4.84 -28.47 5.27
C THR A 181 -3.50 -27.96 5.78
N GLU A 182 -2.77 -27.16 4.99
CA GLU A 182 -1.38 -26.82 5.31
C GLU A 182 -1.10 -25.33 5.50
N TYR A 183 -1.87 -24.43 4.85
CA TYR A 183 -1.63 -23.00 4.92
C TYR A 183 -2.31 -22.39 6.15
N ILE A 184 -1.72 -21.33 6.72
CA ILE A 184 -2.24 -20.61 7.89
C ILE A 184 -3.34 -19.66 7.41
N TYR A 185 -4.46 -20.21 6.95
CA TYR A 185 -5.71 -19.48 6.76
C TYR A 185 -6.85 -20.35 7.26
N ASN A 186 -7.58 -19.84 8.26
CA ASN A 186 -8.68 -20.57 8.86
C ASN A 186 -9.88 -20.56 7.90
N GLY A 187 -10.23 -21.70 7.31
CA GLY A 187 -11.47 -21.88 6.55
C GLY A 187 -11.38 -22.89 5.42
N GLY A 188 -12.53 -23.40 4.97
CA GLY A 188 -12.64 -24.02 3.65
C GLY A 188 -12.42 -22.95 2.58
N HIS A 189 -11.75 -23.28 1.48
CA HIS A 189 -11.47 -22.34 0.41
C HIS A 189 -12.32 -22.71 -0.79
N PRO A 190 -13.28 -21.89 -1.24
CA PRO A 190 -14.01 -22.22 -2.46
C PRO A 190 -13.08 -22.22 -3.68
N ALA A 191 -13.38 -23.09 -4.64
CA ALA A 191 -12.74 -23.07 -5.95
C ALA A 191 -12.98 -21.72 -6.66
N ILE A 192 -12.02 -21.28 -7.49
CA ILE A 192 -12.19 -20.07 -8.30
C ILE A 192 -13.45 -20.17 -9.19
N HIS A 193 -14.29 -19.13 -9.06
CA HIS A 193 -15.53 -18.97 -9.81
C HIS A 193 -15.34 -18.68 -11.31
N PRO A 194 -16.37 -18.90 -12.15
CA PRO A 194 -16.26 -18.82 -13.61
C PRO A 194 -15.72 -17.48 -14.13
N GLN A 195 -16.22 -16.31 -13.67
CA GLN A 195 -15.73 -15.03 -14.18
C GLN A 195 -14.32 -14.73 -13.69
N MET A 196 -13.99 -15.09 -12.44
CA MET A 196 -12.62 -14.98 -11.94
C MET A 196 -11.65 -15.86 -12.74
N ARG A 197 -12.04 -17.09 -13.09
CA ARG A 197 -11.25 -18.00 -13.92
C ARG A 197 -11.03 -17.42 -15.33
N LYS A 198 -12.08 -16.82 -15.91
CA LYS A 198 -12.01 -16.17 -17.22
C LYS A 198 -11.04 -14.97 -17.22
N THR A 199 -11.05 -14.18 -16.15
CA THR A 199 -10.27 -12.94 -16.06
C THR A 199 -8.83 -13.13 -15.57
N SER A 200 -8.53 -14.22 -14.86
CA SER A 200 -7.21 -14.50 -14.30
C SER A 200 -6.07 -14.50 -15.35
N PRO A 201 -6.20 -15.11 -16.55
CA PRO A 201 -5.16 -15.03 -17.59
C PRO A 201 -4.90 -13.60 -18.09
N MET A 202 -5.93 -12.75 -18.13
CA MET A 202 -5.79 -11.35 -18.52
C MET A 202 -4.99 -10.58 -17.47
N VAL A 203 -5.32 -10.79 -16.19
CA VAL A 203 -4.57 -10.22 -15.06
C VAL A 203 -3.12 -10.68 -15.10
N GLN A 204 -2.88 -11.98 -15.30
CA GLN A 204 -1.54 -12.54 -15.42
C GLN A 204 -0.73 -11.85 -16.52
N LYS A 205 -1.30 -11.70 -17.72
CA LYS A 205 -0.64 -11.03 -18.84
C LYS A 205 -0.31 -9.58 -18.51
N ALA A 206 -1.26 -8.84 -17.94
CA ALA A 206 -1.09 -7.43 -17.61
C ALA A 206 -0.03 -7.22 -16.52
N VAL A 207 -0.09 -8.00 -15.43
CA VAL A 207 0.90 -7.94 -14.33
C VAL A 207 2.29 -8.27 -14.85
N ASN A 208 2.45 -9.33 -15.65
CA ASN A 208 3.76 -9.65 -16.25
C ASN A 208 4.27 -8.54 -17.16
N SER A 209 3.39 -7.89 -17.93
CA SER A 209 3.79 -6.76 -18.77
C SER A 209 4.25 -5.56 -17.93
N GLU A 210 3.55 -5.24 -16.84
CA GLU A 210 3.92 -4.17 -15.92
C GLU A 210 5.22 -4.48 -15.16
N ILE A 211 5.47 -5.76 -14.80
CA ILE A 211 6.75 -6.19 -14.21
C ILE A 211 7.90 -5.87 -15.17
N GLN A 212 7.79 -6.26 -16.44
CA GLN A 212 8.84 -6.00 -17.43
C GLN A 212 9.05 -4.50 -17.66
N LYS A 213 7.95 -3.73 -17.74
CA LYS A 213 8.00 -2.27 -17.84
C LYS A 213 8.72 -1.66 -16.65
N ARG A 214 8.38 -2.05 -15.42
CA ARG A 214 9.00 -1.58 -14.17
C ARG A 214 10.49 -1.87 -14.13
N ILE A 215 10.88 -3.11 -14.43
CA ILE A 215 12.28 -3.53 -14.50
C ILE A 215 13.07 -2.63 -15.46
N LYS A 216 12.57 -2.47 -16.69
CA LYS A 216 13.24 -1.67 -17.73
C LYS A 216 13.39 -0.19 -17.37
N THR A 217 12.41 0.39 -16.68
CA THR A 217 12.28 1.85 -16.56
C THR A 217 12.66 2.39 -15.18
N HIS A 218 12.52 1.60 -14.11
CA HIS A 218 12.70 2.07 -12.73
C HIS A 218 13.84 1.36 -11.99
N TYR A 219 14.23 0.16 -12.41
CA TYR A 219 15.25 -0.60 -11.68
C TYR A 219 16.66 -0.35 -12.22
N PRO A 220 17.69 -0.38 -11.35
CA PRO A 220 19.07 -0.14 -11.74
C PRO A 220 19.50 -1.07 -12.87
N GLY A 221 20.07 -0.50 -13.94
CA GLY A 221 20.56 -1.27 -15.10
C GLY A 221 19.46 -1.91 -15.96
N GLY A 222 18.18 -1.68 -15.68
CA GLY A 222 17.10 -2.39 -16.35
C GLY A 222 17.00 -3.86 -15.94
N GLU A 223 17.51 -4.20 -14.75
CA GLU A 223 17.57 -5.57 -14.24
C GLU A 223 16.62 -5.79 -13.06
N LYS A 224 16.23 -7.04 -12.84
CA LYS A 224 15.38 -7.40 -11.69
C LYS A 224 16.12 -7.11 -10.38
N LEU A 225 15.36 -6.81 -9.32
CA LEU A 225 15.94 -6.62 -8.00
C LEU A 225 16.49 -7.93 -7.43
N LYS A 226 17.45 -7.82 -6.52
CA LYS A 226 17.88 -8.94 -5.68
C LYS A 226 16.69 -9.55 -4.94
N PHE A 227 16.59 -10.88 -4.97
CA PHE A 227 15.50 -11.70 -4.46
C PHE A 227 14.20 -11.66 -5.28
N GLN A 228 14.11 -10.85 -6.35
CA GLN A 228 12.96 -10.89 -7.23
C GLN A 228 13.03 -12.13 -8.13
N SER A 229 11.94 -12.88 -8.21
CA SER A 229 11.85 -14.05 -9.05
C SER A 229 11.98 -13.69 -10.54
N PRO A 230 12.76 -14.43 -11.35
CA PRO A 230 12.84 -14.23 -12.80
C PRO A 230 11.69 -14.90 -13.56
N HIS A 231 10.90 -15.76 -12.89
CA HIS A 231 9.85 -16.52 -13.55
C HIS A 231 8.60 -15.67 -13.78
N PRO A 232 7.80 -15.98 -14.82
CA PRO A 232 6.52 -15.33 -15.02
C PRO A 232 5.64 -15.42 -13.78
N TRP A 233 5.09 -14.29 -13.37
CA TRP A 233 4.14 -14.19 -12.26
C TRP A 233 2.85 -14.93 -12.61
N LYS A 234 2.25 -15.63 -11.62
CA LYS A 234 1.00 -16.39 -11.79
C LYS A 234 -0.02 -16.07 -10.69
N PRO A 235 -1.30 -15.80 -11.02
CA PRO A 235 -2.35 -15.53 -10.05
C PRO A 235 -2.96 -16.83 -9.47
N ASN A 236 -2.15 -17.66 -8.79
CA ASN A 236 -2.60 -18.97 -8.30
C ASN A 236 -3.38 -18.93 -6.96
N ALA A 237 -3.43 -17.76 -6.32
CA ALA A 237 -4.21 -17.52 -5.11
C ALA A 237 -4.83 -16.12 -5.14
N ALA A 238 -6.00 -15.93 -4.52
CA ALA A 238 -6.67 -14.64 -4.48
C ALA A 238 -7.46 -14.41 -3.19
N PHE A 239 -7.33 -13.21 -2.61
CA PHE A 239 -8.28 -12.73 -1.59
C PHE A 239 -9.29 -11.81 -2.23
N VAL A 240 -10.57 -12.15 -2.15
CA VAL A 240 -11.66 -11.25 -2.54
C VAL A 240 -12.18 -10.56 -1.29
N ASN A 241 -12.04 -9.24 -1.26
CA ASN A 241 -12.45 -8.41 -0.13
C ASN A 241 -13.70 -7.62 -0.53
N CYS A 242 -14.72 -7.63 0.32
CA CYS A 242 -15.91 -6.80 0.16
C CYS A 242 -15.95 -5.74 1.25
N TYR A 243 -15.95 -4.47 0.82
CA TYR A 243 -16.12 -3.29 1.67
C TYR A 243 -17.54 -2.77 1.46
N SER A 244 -18.38 -2.93 2.48
CA SER A 244 -19.78 -2.53 2.52
C SER A 244 -19.93 -1.12 3.07
N GLY A 245 -19.66 -0.11 2.23
CA GLY A 245 -19.77 1.30 2.60
C GLY A 245 -18.47 1.94 3.06
N GLY A 246 -18.56 3.20 3.47
CA GLY A 246 -17.41 4.08 3.69
C GLY A 246 -16.63 3.78 4.98
N ALA A 247 -17.30 3.24 6.00
CA ALA A 247 -16.68 2.92 7.28
C ALA A 247 -15.75 1.69 7.21
N GLU A 248 -16.05 0.71 6.34
CA GLU A 248 -15.22 -0.49 6.20
C GLU A 248 -13.87 -0.13 5.56
N SER A 249 -12.79 -0.68 6.12
CA SER A 249 -11.42 -0.23 5.85
C SER A 249 -10.40 -1.36 6.05
N VAL A 250 -9.13 -1.09 5.78
CA VAL A 250 -8.02 -1.92 6.26
C VAL A 250 -6.87 -1.00 6.60
N GLY A 251 -6.37 -1.09 7.83
CA GLY A 251 -5.29 -0.22 8.32
C GLY A 251 -3.95 -0.47 7.61
N TYR A 252 -2.98 0.41 7.84
CA TYR A 252 -1.65 0.29 7.22
C TYR A 252 -0.95 -1.03 7.53
N HIS A 253 -0.72 -1.83 6.50
CA HIS A 253 -0.02 -3.11 6.56
C HIS A 253 0.87 -3.33 5.34
N SER A 254 1.69 -4.37 5.42
CA SER A 254 2.34 -4.99 4.26
C SER A 254 1.80 -6.41 4.17
N ASP A 255 1.70 -6.95 2.96
CA ASP A 255 1.20 -8.31 2.77
C ASP A 255 2.11 -9.34 3.45
N GLN A 256 1.52 -10.40 3.99
CA GLN A 256 2.27 -11.45 4.67
C GLN A 256 3.11 -12.26 3.67
N LEU A 257 4.43 -12.19 3.81
CA LEU A 257 5.40 -12.75 2.86
C LEU A 257 5.53 -14.28 2.89
N THR A 258 4.89 -14.98 3.84
CA THR A 258 5.19 -16.40 4.15
C THR A 258 5.16 -17.31 2.93
N TYR A 259 4.13 -17.18 2.10
CA TYR A 259 3.95 -18.00 0.89
C TYR A 259 4.31 -17.27 -0.40
N LEU A 260 4.44 -15.95 -0.32
CA LEU A 260 4.81 -15.08 -1.43
C LEU A 260 6.32 -15.05 -1.67
N GLY A 261 7.09 -15.12 -0.59
CA GLY A 261 8.54 -14.95 -0.60
C GLY A 261 8.97 -13.49 -0.59
N PRO A 262 10.29 -13.25 -0.64
CA PRO A 262 10.86 -11.91 -0.75
C PRO A 262 10.48 -11.28 -2.10
N ARG A 263 10.40 -9.94 -2.12
CA ARG A 263 10.21 -9.12 -3.33
C ARG A 263 9.00 -9.53 -4.18
N SER A 264 7.91 -9.89 -3.51
CA SER A 264 6.70 -10.40 -4.13
C SER A 264 5.90 -9.32 -4.85
N ILE A 265 5.36 -9.64 -6.02
CA ILE A 265 4.45 -8.78 -6.78
C ILE A 265 3.00 -9.22 -6.55
N ILE A 266 2.09 -8.25 -6.43
CA ILE A 266 0.66 -8.47 -6.16
C ILE A 266 -0.18 -7.72 -7.20
N GLY A 267 -1.18 -8.40 -7.77
CA GLY A 267 -2.17 -7.78 -8.65
C GLY A 267 -3.48 -7.52 -7.91
N SER A 268 -3.89 -6.27 -7.75
CA SER A 268 -5.10 -5.89 -7.02
C SER A 268 -6.13 -5.28 -7.97
N PHE A 269 -7.22 -6.01 -8.22
CA PHE A 269 -8.27 -5.58 -9.14
C PHE A 269 -9.50 -5.06 -8.39
N SER A 270 -9.84 -3.79 -8.62
CA SER A 270 -10.92 -3.07 -7.93
C SER A 270 -12.18 -2.95 -8.78
N LEU A 271 -13.34 -3.29 -8.21
CA LEU A 271 -14.66 -3.23 -8.82
C LEU A 271 -15.69 -2.59 -7.85
N GLY A 272 -16.81 -2.10 -8.38
CA GLY A 272 -17.78 -1.30 -7.62
C GLY A 272 -17.27 0.11 -7.28
N VAL A 273 -17.61 0.57 -6.08
CA VAL A 273 -17.33 1.94 -5.60
C VAL A 273 -15.85 2.27 -5.56
N ALA A 274 -15.53 3.50 -5.96
CA ALA A 274 -14.19 4.05 -5.87
C ALA A 274 -13.74 4.27 -4.41
N ARG A 275 -12.49 3.91 -4.10
CA ARG A 275 -11.88 4.13 -2.78
C ARG A 275 -10.43 4.53 -2.92
N GLU A 276 -9.91 5.21 -1.91
CA GLU A 276 -8.50 5.56 -1.81
C GLU A 276 -7.69 4.39 -1.27
N PHE A 277 -6.72 3.94 -2.07
CA PHE A 277 -5.64 3.08 -1.64
C PHE A 277 -4.46 3.94 -1.23
N ARG A 278 -4.22 4.04 0.08
CA ARG A 278 -3.16 4.91 0.60
C ARG A 278 -1.89 4.12 0.84
N VAL A 279 -0.77 4.61 0.32
CA VAL A 279 0.56 4.06 0.56
C VAL A 279 1.41 5.04 1.37
N ARG A 280 2.34 4.51 2.16
CA ARG A 280 3.38 5.30 2.83
C ARG A 280 4.69 4.52 2.92
N LYS A 281 5.81 5.23 2.80
CA LYS A 281 7.13 4.63 2.89
C LYS A 281 7.48 4.31 4.34
N ILE A 282 8.20 3.22 4.56
CA ILE A 282 8.70 2.86 5.88
C ILE A 282 10.08 3.49 6.06
N ILE A 283 10.22 4.34 7.08
CA ILE A 283 11.49 4.97 7.43
C ILE A 283 12.18 4.14 8.52
N PRO A 284 13.41 3.62 8.29
CA PRO A 284 14.18 2.96 9.32
C PRO A 284 14.60 3.93 10.43
N GLN A 285 14.55 3.48 11.68
CA GLN A 285 14.99 4.24 12.84
C GLN A 285 16.43 3.84 13.22
N ASN A 286 17.26 4.83 13.59
CA ASN A 286 18.58 4.59 14.17
C ASN A 286 18.44 4.18 15.65
N SER A 287 19.32 3.31 16.12
CA SER A 287 19.36 2.83 17.51
C SER A 287 19.65 3.91 18.56
N GLU A 288 20.18 5.07 18.15
CA GLU A 288 20.44 6.24 19.00
C GLU A 288 19.23 7.16 19.18
N THR A 289 18.23 7.09 18.30
CA THR A 289 16.99 7.88 18.40
C THR A 289 15.94 7.16 19.25
N LYS A 290 16.33 6.71 20.45
CA LYS A 290 15.39 6.16 21.45
C LYS A 290 14.57 7.28 22.07
N GLY A 291 13.65 7.85 21.30
CA GLY A 291 12.79 8.92 21.82
C GLY A 291 11.79 9.54 20.84
N LYS A 292 11.69 9.11 19.58
CA LYS A 292 10.72 9.70 18.64
C LYS A 292 9.60 8.71 18.29
N ASN A 293 8.39 9.24 18.42
CA ASN A 293 7.10 8.57 18.39
C ASN A 293 6.90 7.69 17.15
N LYS A 294 5.83 6.90 17.16
CA LYS A 294 5.23 6.14 16.04
C LYS A 294 4.99 6.96 14.75
N ASP A 295 5.30 8.25 14.79
CA ASP A 295 4.93 9.37 13.93
C ASP A 295 5.96 9.69 12.84
N ASP A 296 7.18 9.14 12.90
CA ASP A 296 8.22 9.43 11.89
C ASP A 296 7.84 8.91 10.50
N ALA A 297 7.06 7.83 10.40
CA ALA A 297 6.63 7.28 9.10
C ALA A 297 5.61 8.17 8.38
N ASP A 298 4.88 9.02 9.11
CA ASP A 298 3.95 10.00 8.52
C ASP A 298 4.69 11.28 8.08
N ALA A 299 5.96 11.44 8.46
CA ALA A 299 6.79 12.59 8.06
C ALA A 299 7.31 12.49 6.62
N ALA A 300 7.30 11.29 6.00
CA ALA A 300 7.62 11.13 4.57
C ALA A 300 6.41 11.34 3.64
N GLY A 301 5.25 11.72 4.19
CA GLY A 301 4.01 11.90 3.44
C GLY A 301 3.26 10.58 3.16
N GLN A 302 1.95 10.70 2.96
CA GLN A 302 1.08 9.62 2.50
C GLN A 302 0.68 9.90 1.05
N ILE A 303 0.58 8.85 0.22
CA ILE A 303 0.12 8.98 -1.16
C ILE A 303 -1.21 8.23 -1.28
N ALA A 304 -2.27 8.94 -1.64
CA ALA A 304 -3.61 8.40 -1.83
C ALA A 304 -3.85 8.11 -3.32
N ILE A 305 -3.87 6.84 -3.69
CA ILE A 305 -4.15 6.41 -5.06
C ILE A 305 -5.65 6.17 -5.19
N HIS A 306 -6.31 6.92 -6.06
CA HIS A 306 -7.74 6.74 -6.32
C HIS A 306 -7.96 5.49 -7.18
N LEU A 307 -8.75 4.54 -6.68
CA LEU A 307 -9.06 3.29 -7.39
C LEU A 307 -10.56 3.27 -7.77
N PRO A 308 -10.92 3.80 -8.95
CA PRO A 308 -12.28 3.70 -9.45
C PRO A 308 -12.62 2.28 -9.91
N HIS A 309 -13.89 2.07 -10.27
CA HIS A 309 -14.36 0.82 -10.87
C HIS A 309 -13.42 0.37 -12.00
N ASN A 310 -13.18 -0.94 -12.08
CA ASN A 310 -12.44 -1.56 -13.17
C ASN A 310 -10.97 -1.08 -13.27
N SER A 311 -10.32 -0.90 -12.10
CA SER A 311 -8.90 -0.52 -12.02
C SER A 311 -8.04 -1.67 -11.51
N LEU A 312 -7.03 -2.07 -12.28
CA LEU A 312 -5.99 -3.01 -11.87
C LEU A 312 -4.77 -2.26 -11.36
N LEU A 313 -4.47 -2.39 -10.07
CA LEU A 313 -3.26 -1.88 -9.44
C LEU A 313 -2.23 -3.02 -9.30
N VAL A 314 -1.01 -2.81 -9.78
CA VAL A 314 0.12 -3.74 -9.59
C VAL A 314 1.03 -3.18 -8.51
N MET A 315 1.18 -3.90 -7.41
CA MET A 315 2.18 -3.62 -6.38
C MET A 315 3.49 -4.33 -6.75
N HIS A 316 4.52 -3.57 -7.08
CA HIS A 316 5.83 -4.06 -7.53
C HIS A 316 6.70 -4.58 -6.39
N ALA A 317 7.84 -5.17 -6.77
CA ALA A 317 8.68 -6.01 -5.92
C ALA A 317 9.13 -5.34 -4.62
N GLU A 318 9.27 -4.02 -4.57
CA GLU A 318 9.69 -3.29 -3.37
C GLU A 318 8.56 -2.94 -2.39
N MET A 319 7.30 -3.14 -2.78
CA MET A 319 6.13 -2.67 -2.03
C MET A 319 6.07 -3.25 -0.62
N GLN A 320 6.26 -4.56 -0.45
CA GLN A 320 5.98 -5.21 0.83
C GLN A 320 7.11 -5.02 1.84
N GLU A 321 8.34 -4.78 1.39
CA GLU A 321 9.51 -4.54 2.23
C GLU A 321 9.60 -3.07 2.66
N GLU A 322 9.33 -2.14 1.75
CA GLU A 322 9.69 -0.73 1.91
C GLU A 322 8.48 0.17 2.13
N TRP A 323 7.26 -0.33 1.90
CA TRP A 323 6.03 0.45 1.98
C TRP A 323 4.95 -0.28 2.78
N LYS A 324 3.96 0.51 3.23
CA LYS A 324 2.70 0.01 3.77
C LYS A 324 1.55 0.58 2.98
N HIS A 325 0.47 -0.17 2.91
CA HIS A 325 -0.77 0.26 2.26
C HIS A 325 -1.99 0.07 3.15
N SER A 326 -3.05 0.81 2.83
CA SER A 326 -4.33 0.78 3.53
C SER A 326 -5.49 1.15 2.60
N ILE A 327 -6.71 0.76 2.98
CA ILE A 327 -7.95 1.36 2.46
C ILE A 327 -8.52 2.20 3.60
N ALA A 328 -8.50 3.52 3.46
CA ALA A 328 -8.97 4.43 4.50
C ALA A 328 -10.50 4.48 4.55
N PRO A 329 -11.11 4.64 5.75
CA PRO A 329 -12.52 4.99 5.83
C PRO A 329 -12.82 6.30 5.10
N THR A 330 -14.02 6.41 4.52
CA THR A 330 -14.52 7.65 3.91
C THR A 330 -15.90 7.99 4.46
N GLN A 331 -16.18 9.28 4.64
CA GLN A 331 -17.48 9.76 5.12
C GLN A 331 -18.54 9.74 4.00
N ALA A 332 -18.12 10.05 2.77
CA ALA A 332 -18.98 10.08 1.60
C ALA A 332 -18.51 9.05 0.57
N ILE A 333 -19.48 8.42 -0.09
CA ILE A 333 -19.28 7.49 -1.21
C ILE A 333 -20.27 7.88 -2.28
N ASP A 334 -19.77 7.98 -3.50
CA ASP A 334 -20.62 8.02 -4.69
C ASP A 334 -21.03 6.58 -5.05
N PRO A 335 -22.34 6.26 -5.02
CA PRO A 335 -22.80 4.90 -5.28
C PRO A 335 -22.49 4.47 -6.71
N HIS A 336 -22.00 3.24 -6.87
CA HIS A 336 -21.80 2.62 -8.17
C HIS A 336 -23.14 2.09 -8.72
N PRO A 337 -23.47 2.27 -10.02
CA PRO A 337 -24.76 1.88 -10.60
C PRO A 337 -25.15 0.41 -10.38
N VAL A 338 -24.15 -0.48 -10.34
CA VAL A 338 -24.35 -1.93 -10.14
C VAL A 338 -24.15 -2.37 -8.69
N ALA A 339 -23.25 -1.72 -7.95
CA ALA A 339 -22.81 -2.21 -6.64
C ALA A 339 -23.38 -1.40 -5.45
N GLY A 340 -24.13 -0.33 -5.72
CA GLY A 340 -24.52 0.64 -4.70
C GLY A 340 -23.27 1.15 -3.97
N ASN A 341 -23.22 1.00 -2.65
CA ASN A 341 -22.11 1.49 -1.82
C ASN A 341 -20.97 0.47 -1.62
N LYS A 342 -20.99 -0.66 -2.34
CA LYS A 342 -20.03 -1.75 -2.14
C LYS A 342 -18.82 -1.61 -3.07
N ARG A 343 -17.64 -1.91 -2.54
CA ARG A 343 -16.41 -2.14 -3.30
C ARG A 343 -15.98 -3.59 -3.15
N ILE A 344 -15.68 -4.23 -4.28
CA ILE A 344 -15.05 -5.55 -4.35
C ILE A 344 -13.60 -5.36 -4.76
N ASN A 345 -12.68 -6.05 -4.10
CA ASN A 345 -11.26 -6.05 -4.47
C ASN A 345 -10.72 -7.46 -4.49
N ILE A 346 -10.23 -7.89 -5.65
CA ILE A 346 -9.55 -9.17 -5.84
C ILE A 346 -8.05 -8.94 -5.76
N THR A 347 -7.41 -9.43 -4.69
CA THR A 347 -5.97 -9.37 -4.50
C THR A 347 -5.35 -10.70 -4.94
N TYR A 348 -4.95 -10.77 -6.20
CA TYR A 348 -4.25 -11.91 -6.78
C TYR A 348 -2.80 -11.98 -6.31
N ARG A 349 -2.35 -13.21 -6.03
CA ARG A 349 -1.06 -13.55 -5.42
C ARG A 349 -0.43 -14.71 -6.18
N ASP A 350 0.89 -14.74 -6.15
CA ASP A 350 1.72 -15.84 -6.67
C ASP A 350 2.37 -16.56 -5.51
N TYR A 351 1.68 -17.58 -4.99
CA TYR A 351 2.19 -18.45 -3.93
C TYR A 351 3.22 -19.41 -4.51
N LYS A 352 4.41 -19.41 -3.91
CA LYS A 352 5.54 -20.18 -4.41
C LYS A 352 5.52 -21.60 -3.87
N GLU A 353 5.67 -22.57 -4.77
CA GLU A 353 5.71 -24.00 -4.42
C GLU A 353 6.83 -24.33 -3.42
N ASN A 354 7.98 -23.68 -3.54
CA ASN A 354 9.12 -23.87 -2.64
C ASN A 354 8.95 -23.20 -1.27
N LEU A 355 7.88 -22.42 -1.07
CA LEU A 355 7.47 -21.83 0.21
C LEU A 355 6.19 -22.48 0.75
N HIS A 356 5.82 -23.64 0.23
CA HIS A 356 4.74 -24.45 0.78
C HIS A 356 5.00 -24.76 2.26
N PRO A 357 3.97 -24.77 3.13
CA PRO A 357 4.10 -25.04 4.56
C PRO A 357 4.83 -26.35 4.93
N LYS A 358 4.85 -27.33 4.02
CA LYS A 358 5.62 -28.58 4.18
C LYS A 358 7.14 -28.38 4.17
N PHE A 359 7.61 -27.29 3.55
CA PHE A 359 9.03 -26.92 3.46
C PHE A 359 9.41 -25.82 4.44
N THR A 360 8.46 -24.98 4.86
CA THR A 360 8.78 -23.88 5.77
C THR A 360 9.11 -24.39 7.18
N PRO A 361 9.99 -23.67 7.92
CA PRO A 361 10.37 -24.08 9.26
C PRO A 361 9.15 -24.15 10.18
N LYS A 362 9.07 -25.18 11.02
CA LYS A 362 8.08 -25.25 12.10
C LYS A 362 8.68 -24.68 13.38
N CYS A 363 7.90 -23.87 14.08
CA CYS A 363 8.31 -23.35 15.39
C CYS A 363 8.16 -24.43 16.48
N ARG A 364 8.59 -24.12 17.71
CA ARG A 364 8.50 -25.05 18.86
C ARG A 364 7.06 -25.41 19.24
N CYS A 365 6.06 -24.64 18.81
CA CYS A 365 4.64 -24.96 19.02
C CYS A 365 4.12 -26.04 18.05
N GLY A 366 4.94 -26.46 17.07
CA GLY A 366 4.58 -27.42 16.02
C GLY A 366 3.83 -26.81 14.83
N VAL A 367 3.72 -25.48 14.76
CA VAL A 367 3.03 -24.77 13.67
C VAL A 367 4.05 -24.18 12.69
N PRO A 368 3.71 -24.04 11.39
CA PRO A 368 4.58 -23.37 10.44
C PRO A 368 4.92 -21.95 10.91
N ALA A 369 6.19 -21.57 10.80
CA ALA A 369 6.65 -20.23 11.10
C ALA A 369 6.25 -19.26 9.99
N VAL A 370 6.12 -17.98 10.33
CA VAL A 370 5.81 -16.93 9.36
C VAL A 370 7.08 -16.20 8.93
N LEU A 371 7.19 -15.94 7.63
CA LEU A 371 8.26 -15.11 7.07
C LEU A 371 7.95 -13.63 7.29
N ARG A 372 8.94 -12.89 7.77
CA ARG A 372 8.90 -11.43 7.87
C ARG A 372 10.21 -10.82 7.39
N VAL A 373 10.18 -9.51 7.15
CA VAL A 373 11.33 -8.70 6.81
C VAL A 373 11.53 -7.61 7.86
N VAL A 374 12.78 -7.29 8.18
CA VAL A 374 13.11 -6.21 9.10
C VAL A 374 12.92 -4.87 8.38
N GLN A 375 11.89 -4.12 8.76
CA GLN A 375 11.56 -2.84 8.09
C GLN A 375 12.01 -1.60 8.88
N ARG A 376 12.32 -1.73 10.18
CA ARG A 376 12.55 -0.57 11.07
C ARG A 376 13.96 -0.44 11.65
N LYS A 377 14.66 -1.55 11.90
CA LYS A 377 16.00 -1.51 12.49
C LYS A 377 17.04 -1.38 11.40
N LYS A 378 17.76 -0.26 11.35
CA LYS A 378 18.72 0.05 10.28
C LYS A 378 19.81 -1.02 10.14
N GLU A 379 20.29 -1.59 11.26
CA GLU A 379 21.40 -2.55 11.27
C GLU A 379 21.07 -3.86 10.53
N ASN A 380 19.79 -4.24 10.50
CA ASN A 380 19.32 -5.47 9.87
C ASN A 380 18.27 -5.20 8.79
N TRP A 381 18.14 -3.96 8.34
CA TRP A 381 17.08 -3.55 7.43
C TRP A 381 17.10 -4.38 6.14
N GLY A 382 15.92 -4.83 5.70
CA GLY A 382 15.76 -5.70 4.53
C GLY A 382 16.13 -7.17 4.76
N ARG A 383 16.63 -7.56 5.94
CA ARG A 383 16.88 -8.97 6.25
C ARG A 383 15.59 -9.71 6.57
N TYR A 384 15.47 -10.93 6.06
CA TYR A 384 14.29 -11.79 6.26
C TYR A 384 14.50 -12.78 7.40
N PHE A 385 13.44 -13.09 8.13
CA PHE A 385 13.48 -14.03 9.24
C PHE A 385 12.15 -14.78 9.41
N TRP A 386 12.25 -15.99 9.95
CA TRP A 386 11.15 -16.82 10.37
C TRP A 386 10.87 -16.58 11.85
N MET A 387 9.60 -16.49 12.22
CA MET A 387 9.19 -16.40 13.62
C MET A 387 7.89 -17.15 13.91
N CYS A 388 7.65 -17.47 15.18
CA CYS A 388 6.39 -18.03 15.61
C CYS A 388 5.23 -17.03 15.43
N HIS A 389 4.06 -17.52 15.01
CA HIS A 389 2.81 -16.72 14.92
C HIS A 389 1.66 -17.32 15.75
N ALA A 390 1.92 -18.37 16.53
CA ALA A 390 0.86 -19.07 17.28
C ALA A 390 0.06 -18.14 18.21
N GLY A 391 0.73 -17.19 18.86
CA GLY A 391 0.07 -16.24 19.78
C GLY A 391 -0.88 -15.25 19.11
N ASN A 392 -0.82 -15.08 17.78
CA ASN A 392 -1.71 -14.19 17.04
C ASN A 392 -3.00 -14.89 16.55
N VAL A 393 -3.08 -16.22 16.67
CA VAL A 393 -4.22 -17.01 16.21
C VAL A 393 -5.21 -17.16 17.38
N PRO A 394 -6.47 -16.68 17.25
CA PRO A 394 -7.45 -16.73 18.34
C PRO A 394 -7.72 -18.14 18.87
N GLU A 395 -7.85 -19.11 17.97
CA GLU A 395 -8.25 -20.50 18.23
C GLU A 395 -7.15 -21.40 18.84
N LYS A 396 -5.90 -20.93 18.90
CA LYS A 396 -4.82 -21.69 19.54
C LYS A 396 -4.65 -21.19 20.97
N GLU A 397 -4.96 -22.05 21.95
CA GLU A 397 -4.73 -21.82 23.39
C GLU A 397 -3.24 -21.70 23.77
N LYS A 398 -2.32 -21.86 22.82
CA LYS A 398 -0.88 -21.82 23.07
C LYS A 398 -0.37 -20.38 23.08
N GLU A 399 0.19 -19.94 24.21
CA GLU A 399 1.11 -18.81 24.25
C GLU A 399 2.23 -19.03 23.21
N GLY A 400 2.50 -18.04 22.37
CA GLY A 400 3.49 -18.19 21.30
C GLY A 400 4.89 -18.50 21.83
N CYS A 401 5.67 -19.33 21.13
CA CYS A 401 7.07 -19.59 21.50
C CYS A 401 8.04 -18.51 20.95
N PRO A 402 9.24 -18.33 21.54
CA PRO A 402 10.23 -17.35 21.10
C PRO A 402 11.06 -17.84 19.89
N PHE A 403 10.50 -18.67 19.02
CA PHE A 403 11.21 -19.19 17.84
C PHE A 403 11.58 -18.04 16.89
N PHE A 404 12.84 -18.02 16.47
CA PHE A 404 13.42 -17.07 15.54
C PHE A 404 14.52 -17.76 14.74
N GLU A 405 14.53 -17.53 13.43
CA GLU A 405 15.61 -17.99 12.54
C GLU A 405 15.79 -17.00 11.38
N TRP A 406 17.03 -16.65 11.04
CA TRP A 406 17.30 -15.85 9.85
C TRP A 406 16.98 -16.66 8.59
N ALA A 407 16.16 -16.12 7.72
CA ALA A 407 15.85 -16.72 6.43
C ALA A 407 16.98 -16.40 5.44
N VAL A 408 17.35 -17.39 4.64
CA VAL A 408 18.38 -17.25 3.59
C VAL A 408 17.71 -17.51 2.25
N PHE A 409 17.91 -16.59 1.31
CA PHE A 409 17.39 -16.68 -0.05
C PHE A 409 18.55 -16.53 -1.04
N ASN A 410 18.48 -17.21 -2.17
CA ASN A 410 19.38 -16.97 -3.30
C ASN A 410 18.97 -15.70 -4.06
N GLU A 411 19.72 -15.29 -5.09
CA GLU A 411 19.45 -14.05 -5.86
C GLU A 411 18.06 -13.99 -6.51
N ASP A 412 17.39 -15.13 -6.69
CA ASP A 412 16.04 -15.25 -7.28
C ASP A 412 14.92 -15.35 -6.24
N GLY A 413 15.26 -15.19 -4.95
CA GLY A 413 14.27 -15.23 -3.86
C GLY A 413 13.86 -16.63 -3.46
N ASN A 414 14.56 -17.67 -3.93
CA ASN A 414 14.28 -19.05 -3.55
C ASN A 414 14.95 -19.36 -2.19
N PRO A 415 14.24 -20.01 -1.26
CA PRO A 415 14.78 -20.31 0.06
C PRO A 415 15.93 -21.33 -0.03
N VAL A 416 16.98 -21.07 0.73
CA VAL A 416 18.12 -21.98 0.90
C VAL A 416 17.93 -22.74 2.20
N TRP A 417 17.39 -23.95 2.09
CA TRP A 417 17.17 -24.81 3.25
C TRP A 417 18.48 -25.44 3.70
N LYS A 418 18.81 -25.33 4.99
CA LYS A 418 19.92 -26.10 5.57
C LYS A 418 19.56 -27.58 5.48
N LYS A 419 20.18 -28.31 4.56
CA LYS A 419 20.07 -29.77 4.52
C LYS A 419 20.50 -30.30 5.89
N GLY A 420 19.67 -31.13 6.51
CA GLY A 420 20.05 -31.81 7.74
C GLY A 420 21.31 -32.63 7.50
N GLY A 421 22.41 -32.24 8.15
CA GLY A 421 23.56 -33.12 8.39
C GLY A 421 24.36 -33.57 7.17
N GLU A 422 24.84 -32.67 6.31
CA GLU A 422 26.14 -32.85 5.67
C GLU A 422 26.95 -31.59 5.93
N LYS A 423 28.11 -31.74 6.58
CA LYS A 423 29.07 -30.65 6.76
C LYS A 423 29.61 -30.29 5.38
N ASP A 424 29.04 -29.25 4.79
CA ASP A 424 29.70 -28.51 3.72
C ASP A 424 30.64 -27.49 4.38
N ASP A 425 31.91 -27.89 4.57
CA ASP A 425 32.97 -27.05 5.14
C ASP A 425 33.45 -25.95 4.16
N SER A 426 32.68 -25.61 3.11
CA SER A 426 33.09 -24.60 2.11
C SER A 426 32.53 -23.19 2.32
N LEU A 427 31.74 -22.93 3.37
CA LEU A 427 31.27 -21.58 3.71
C LEU A 427 31.46 -21.23 5.19
N PHE A 428 32.69 -21.42 5.69
CA PHE A 428 33.16 -20.70 6.87
C PHE A 428 33.68 -19.32 6.44
N ILE A 429 32.89 -18.27 6.69
CA ILE A 429 33.45 -16.93 6.85
C ILE A 429 33.94 -16.87 8.31
N PRO A 430 35.25 -16.85 8.58
CA PRO A 430 35.72 -16.69 9.95
C PRO A 430 35.34 -15.29 10.42
N TYR A 431 34.62 -15.24 11.54
CA TYR A 431 34.60 -14.07 12.41
C TYR A 431 36.04 -13.84 12.90
N SER A 432 36.80 -12.99 12.20
CA SER A 432 38.03 -12.44 12.74
C SER A 432 37.68 -11.29 13.69
N ILE A 433 38.11 -11.51 14.92
CA ILE A 433 38.13 -10.59 16.06
C ILE A 433 38.77 -9.26 15.60
N PHE A 434 38.02 -8.16 15.70
CA PHE A 434 38.63 -6.82 15.75
C PHE A 434 39.35 -6.69 17.10
N ALA A 435 40.61 -7.13 17.13
CA ALA A 435 41.57 -6.67 18.10
C ALA A 435 41.97 -5.25 17.68
N PHE A 436 41.62 -4.26 18.51
CA PHE A 436 42.14 -2.91 18.38
C PHE A 436 43.66 -2.93 18.55
N SER A 437 44.39 -2.77 17.46
CA SER A 437 45.82 -2.42 17.50
C SER A 437 45.94 -0.93 17.84
N ILE A 438 46.38 -0.65 19.06
CA ILE A 438 46.83 0.67 19.50
C ILE A 438 48.14 1.00 18.76
N PRO A 439 48.26 2.14 18.05
CA PRO A 439 49.53 2.54 17.47
C PRO A 439 50.48 3.02 18.57
N THR A 440 51.61 2.35 18.67
CA THR A 440 52.77 2.73 19.48
C THR A 440 53.45 3.98 18.90
N PHE A 441 53.52 5.06 19.66
CA PHE A 441 54.47 6.17 19.44
C PHE A 441 55.70 5.96 20.34
N PRO A 442 56.93 6.22 19.86
CA PRO A 442 58.13 6.06 20.67
C PRO A 442 58.45 7.31 21.51
N ASN A 443 58.96 7.04 22.71
CA ASN A 443 59.80 7.89 23.58
C ASN A 443 59.18 9.16 24.19
N GLN A 444 58.83 9.10 25.47
CA GLN A 444 59.68 9.67 26.54
C GLN A 444 59.14 9.36 27.94
N THR A 445 60.05 8.82 28.75
CA THR A 445 60.15 8.76 30.22
C THR A 445 59.18 9.61 31.06
N TYR A 446 58.62 9.06 32.15
CA TYR A 446 59.05 9.30 33.55
C TYR A 446 58.12 8.57 34.56
N PHE A 447 58.78 7.82 35.47
CA PHE A 447 58.46 7.49 36.87
C PHE A 447 57.23 6.65 37.29
N ALA A 448 57.57 5.53 37.94
CA ALA A 448 56.71 4.70 38.76
C ALA A 448 56.52 5.28 40.17
N HIS A 449 55.34 5.11 40.76
CA HIS A 449 55.20 4.81 42.18
C HIS A 449 53.88 4.08 42.48
N ARG A 450 53.99 3.07 43.36
CA ARG A 450 52.93 2.26 44.00
C ARG A 450 51.84 3.16 44.63
N THR A 451 50.62 2.65 44.88
CA THR A 451 50.17 2.12 46.20
C THR A 451 48.66 1.73 46.18
N THR A 452 48.36 0.57 46.80
CA THR A 452 47.16 0.14 47.57
C THR A 452 45.76 -0.02 47.00
N VAL A 453 45.27 -1.24 47.26
CA VAL A 453 43.91 -1.79 47.31
C VAL A 453 43.09 -1.17 48.45
N SER A 454 41.78 -0.98 48.26
CA SER A 454 40.82 -0.99 49.37
C SER A 454 39.50 -1.68 48.97
N ASN A 455 39.05 -2.59 49.83
CA ASN A 455 37.79 -3.31 49.81
C ASN A 455 36.74 -2.54 50.63
N ALA A 456 35.49 -2.50 50.14
CA ALA A 456 34.23 -2.38 50.89
C ALA A 456 33.10 -2.56 49.85
N CYS A 457 31.98 -3.26 50.04
CA CYS A 457 31.34 -3.84 51.21
C CYS A 457 30.36 -4.93 50.69
N LYS A 458 30.30 -6.08 51.37
CA LYS A 458 29.24 -7.10 51.28
C LYS A 458 28.72 -7.29 52.69
N ASP A 459 27.40 -7.42 52.83
CA ASP A 459 26.61 -8.06 53.91
C ASP A 459 25.18 -7.49 53.83
N GLN A 460 24.05 -8.18 54.04
CA GLN A 460 23.62 -9.51 54.47
C GLN A 460 22.22 -9.72 53.79
N TRP A 461 21.63 -10.90 53.61
CA TRP A 461 20.91 -11.69 54.60
C TRP A 461 20.56 -13.07 54.00
N THR A 462 20.81 -14.14 54.75
CA THR A 462 20.36 -15.51 54.51
C THR A 462 19.70 -16.05 55.77
N THR A 463 18.53 -16.69 55.64
CA THR A 463 17.93 -17.62 56.62
C THR A 463 16.90 -18.49 55.85
N THR A 464 17.26 -19.67 55.32
CA THR A 464 17.13 -21.06 55.85
C THR A 464 15.72 -21.64 56.04
N TYR A 465 15.43 -22.67 55.22
CA TYR A 465 14.62 -23.91 55.39
C TYR A 465 13.12 -23.78 55.79
N GLU A 466 12.14 -24.61 55.36
CA GLU A 466 12.07 -26.06 55.16
C GLU A 466 11.01 -26.47 54.09
N LEU A 467 11.22 -27.65 53.48
CA LEU A 467 10.20 -28.45 52.76
C LEU A 467 9.47 -29.38 53.74
N PRO A 468 8.24 -29.81 53.44
CA PRO A 468 7.82 -31.16 53.83
C PRO A 468 7.31 -32.01 52.65
N SER A 469 7.79 -33.25 52.63
CA SER A 469 7.34 -34.38 51.82
C SER A 469 6.25 -35.21 52.52
N HIS A 470 5.26 -35.66 51.74
CA HIS A 470 4.44 -36.89 51.83
C HIS A 470 4.12 -37.59 53.17
N SER A 471 2.82 -37.83 53.41
CA SER A 471 2.24 -39.13 53.82
C SER A 471 0.73 -39.16 53.51
N LYS A 472 0.26 -40.07 52.64
CA LYS A 472 -0.56 -41.28 52.92
C LYS A 472 -1.85 -41.09 53.75
N GLY A 473 -2.99 -41.35 53.10
CA GLY A 473 -3.95 -42.37 53.59
C GLY A 473 -5.38 -41.92 53.93
N GLN A 474 -6.34 -42.70 53.39
CA GLN A 474 -7.74 -42.92 53.82
C GLN A 474 -8.78 -41.82 53.57
N HIS A 475 -10.09 -42.07 53.43
CA HIS A 475 -10.97 -43.10 52.84
C HIS A 475 -12.39 -42.62 53.23
N PHE A 476 -13.38 -42.75 52.34
CA PHE A 476 -14.85 -42.57 52.59
C PHE A 476 -15.29 -41.13 52.96
N SER A 477 -16.37 -40.54 52.44
CA SER A 477 -17.60 -40.99 51.76
C SER A 477 -18.08 -39.91 50.78
#